data_AF-A0A4Q3XYF2-F1
#
_entry.id   AF-A0A4Q3XYF2-F1
#
_cell.length_a   1.000
_cell.length_b   1.000
_cell.length_c   1.000
_cell.angle_alpha   90.00
_cell.angle_beta   90.00
_cell.angle_gamma   90.00
#
_symmetry.space_group_name_H-M   'P 1'
#
loop_
_entity.id
_entity.type
_entity.pdbx_description
1 polymer ?
#
loop_
_entity_poly.entity_id
_entity_poly.type
_entity_poly.pdbx_seq_one_letter_code
_entity_poly.pdbx_strand_id
1 'polypeptide(L)'
;MPFVHGGRLRRYGGKFDQIERIKSILSDKASTRALAVLVDPLRDFTKDGKDEQFASFSMVEFKRRELGTNRYAIDAVAFYRAQEFARWWPINVAELRHLQLDICHDLGSRFIPGRITTIAADARTQSRTPTQVAMPIVDRWLDQAPQKLHALANAIAEGGPRTDAERSALIGWELCLRELEAVTKDFNPDGVPVPVEGLEVLAIFLDAADREDLGPMVTALRGLASDNRSNEKSLRDRKVFDPWATRAVNAIAHLRRLTEARVRPGLADS
;
A
#
# COMPACT_ATOMS: atom_id res chain seq x y z
N MET A 1 -5.92 -5.13 11.04
CA MET A 1 -5.05 -4.40 10.11
C MET A 1 -3.75 -4.07 10.84
N PRO A 2 -2.57 -4.28 10.24
CA PRO A 2 -1.32 -3.81 10.84
C PRO A 2 -1.36 -2.28 10.94
N PHE A 3 -1.17 -1.77 12.16
CA PHE A 3 -1.25 -0.34 12.48
C PHE A 3 0.03 0.35 11.98
N VAL A 4 -0.04 1.07 10.85
CA VAL A 4 1.18 1.61 10.19
C VAL A 4 1.92 2.59 11.11
N HIS A 5 1.18 3.27 11.98
CA HIS A 5 1.70 4.29 12.89
C HIS A 5 1.74 3.88 14.38
N GLY A 6 1.29 2.66 14.71
CA GLY A 6 1.03 2.25 16.10
C GLY A 6 2.28 2.25 16.97
N GLY A 7 3.44 1.89 16.39
CA GLY A 7 4.71 1.88 17.10
C GLY A 7 5.12 3.25 17.64
N ARG A 8 4.96 4.34 16.86
CA ARG A 8 5.33 5.70 17.30
C ARG A 8 4.34 6.33 18.26
N LEU A 9 3.06 5.94 18.19
CA LEU A 9 2.04 6.40 19.15
C LEU A 9 2.23 5.77 20.53
N ARG A 10 2.55 4.46 20.58
CA ARG A 10 2.71 3.70 21.83
C ARG A 10 4.12 3.72 22.41
N ARG A 11 5.14 3.99 21.58
CA ARG A 11 6.56 4.06 21.98
C ARG A 11 7.26 5.25 21.34
N TYR A 12 6.73 6.44 21.55
CA TYR A 12 7.40 7.68 21.12
C TYR A 12 8.76 7.82 21.83
N GLY A 13 9.81 8.16 21.08
CA GLY A 13 11.19 8.17 21.59
C GLY A 13 11.65 6.83 22.19
N GLY A 14 10.98 5.72 21.85
CA GLY A 14 11.23 4.38 22.39
C GLY A 14 10.71 4.11 23.80
N LYS A 15 10.07 5.08 24.48
CA LYS A 15 9.73 4.96 25.91
C LYS A 15 8.37 5.52 26.31
N PHE A 16 7.72 6.32 25.47
CA PHE A 16 6.55 7.09 25.87
C PHE A 16 5.29 6.66 25.11
N ASP A 17 4.28 6.18 25.86
CA ASP A 17 2.97 5.88 25.32
C ASP A 17 2.08 7.13 25.35
N GLN A 18 1.94 7.75 24.18
CA GLN A 18 1.17 8.99 24.04
C GLN A 18 -0.34 8.73 24.21
N ILE A 19 -0.82 7.54 23.84
CA ILE A 19 -2.24 7.18 23.92
C ILE A 19 -2.65 6.99 25.38
N GLU A 20 -1.83 6.31 26.18
CA GLU A 20 -2.09 6.16 27.62
C GLU A 20 -2.13 7.53 28.33
N ARG A 21 -1.21 8.43 27.98
CA ARG A 21 -1.26 9.81 28.47
C ARG A 21 -2.55 10.53 28.05
N ILE A 22 -2.98 10.37 26.80
CA ILE A 22 -4.21 10.99 26.30
C ILE A 22 -5.44 10.47 27.07
N LYS A 23 -5.53 9.16 27.30
CA LYS A 23 -6.60 8.55 28.12
C LYS A 23 -6.65 9.18 29.51
N SER A 24 -5.51 9.26 30.18
CA SER A 24 -5.39 9.89 31.51
C SER A 24 -5.83 11.36 31.53
N ILE A 25 -5.51 12.13 30.50
CA ILE A 25 -5.92 13.54 30.40
C ILE A 25 -7.44 13.67 30.20
N LEU A 26 -8.01 12.85 29.32
CA LEU A 26 -9.41 12.96 28.91
C LEU A 26 -10.38 12.39 29.95
N SER A 27 -9.94 11.44 30.78
CA SER A 27 -10.73 10.93 31.91
C SER A 27 -11.07 12.02 32.93
N ASP A 28 -10.13 12.93 33.19
CA ASP A 28 -10.31 14.04 34.12
C ASP A 28 -11.21 15.11 33.50
N LYS A 29 -10.76 15.75 32.42
CA LYS A 29 -11.47 16.91 31.84
C LYS A 29 -11.23 17.07 30.34
N ALA A 30 -12.03 17.94 29.72
CA ALA A 30 -11.71 18.44 28.39
C ALA A 30 -10.37 19.19 28.41
N SER A 31 -9.52 18.90 27.44
CA SER A 31 -8.16 19.41 27.39
C SER A 31 -7.71 19.61 25.95
N THR A 32 -6.99 20.70 25.69
CA THR A 32 -6.31 20.98 24.43
C THR A 32 -4.91 20.36 24.36
N ARG A 33 -4.52 19.58 25.39
CA ARG A 33 -3.18 18.97 25.53
C ARG A 33 -3.17 17.47 25.27
N ALA A 34 -4.32 16.91 24.93
CA ALA A 34 -4.49 15.51 24.55
C ALA A 34 -4.02 15.29 23.10
N LEU A 35 -2.72 15.52 22.91
CA LEU A 35 -2.02 15.49 21.63
C LEU A 35 -1.07 14.29 21.57
N ALA A 36 -0.94 13.71 20.39
CA ALA A 36 0.12 12.78 20.03
C ALA A 36 0.83 13.25 18.76
N VAL A 37 2.16 13.20 18.77
CA VAL A 37 3.04 13.63 17.68
C VAL A 37 3.82 12.41 17.17
N LEU A 38 4.00 12.32 15.85
CA LEU A 38 4.68 11.19 15.22
C LEU A 38 6.04 11.57 14.64
N VAL A 39 6.27 12.86 14.41
CA VAL A 39 7.55 13.38 13.92
C VAL A 39 8.43 13.71 15.11
N ASP A 40 9.62 13.13 15.14
CA ASP A 40 10.65 13.41 16.14
C ASP A 40 11.80 14.13 15.43
N PRO A 41 11.92 15.47 15.53
CA PRO A 41 12.96 16.22 14.84
C PRO A 41 14.39 15.75 15.14
N LEU A 42 14.65 15.19 16.33
CA LEU A 42 15.99 14.71 16.69
C LEU A 42 16.36 13.43 15.94
N ARG A 43 15.37 12.69 15.45
CA ARG A 43 15.55 11.41 14.76
C ARG A 43 15.27 11.50 13.27
N ASP A 44 14.26 12.28 12.90
CA ASP A 44 13.70 12.29 11.55
C ASP A 44 14.30 13.40 10.68
N PHE A 45 14.89 14.44 11.28
CA PHE A 45 15.44 15.57 10.51
C PHE A 45 16.95 15.45 10.34
N THR A 46 17.43 15.88 9.18
CA THR A 46 18.85 15.99 8.86
C THR A 46 19.26 17.46 8.88
N LYS A 47 20.54 17.73 9.11
CA LYS A 47 21.03 19.13 9.22
C LYS A 47 20.84 19.93 7.94
N ASP A 48 20.81 19.26 6.79
CA ASP A 48 20.68 19.85 5.46
C ASP A 48 19.30 19.59 4.81
N GLY A 49 18.38 18.93 5.53
CA GLY A 49 17.03 18.63 5.06
C GLY A 49 16.97 17.62 3.91
N LYS A 50 18.05 16.86 3.67
CA LYS A 50 18.12 15.84 2.63
C LYS A 50 17.83 14.46 3.21
N ASP A 51 17.22 13.61 2.39
CA ASP A 51 16.92 12.20 2.69
C ASP A 51 16.05 11.97 3.95
N GLU A 52 15.27 12.97 4.35
CA GLU A 52 14.33 12.86 5.48
C GLU A 52 13.14 11.97 5.10
N GLN A 53 13.00 10.83 5.78
CA GLN A 53 11.87 9.91 5.60
C GLN A 53 11.06 9.79 6.88
N PHE A 54 10.06 10.67 7.02
CA PHE A 54 9.12 10.62 8.13
C PHE A 54 7.66 10.59 7.67
N ALA A 55 6.80 10.07 8.55
CA ALA A 55 5.40 9.79 8.27
C ALA A 55 4.65 11.03 7.77
N SER A 56 3.75 10.81 6.80
CA SER A 56 2.81 11.84 6.35
C SER A 56 1.87 12.27 7.46
N PHE A 57 1.45 11.34 8.31
CA PHE A 57 0.71 11.62 9.53
C PHE A 57 1.65 12.20 10.59
N SER A 58 1.47 13.48 10.93
CA SER A 58 2.42 14.18 11.79
C SER A 58 1.94 14.33 13.24
N MET A 59 0.65 14.57 13.44
CA MET A 59 0.07 14.83 14.76
C MET A 59 -1.44 14.57 14.80
N VAL A 60 -1.96 14.18 15.96
CA VAL A 60 -3.40 14.13 16.25
C VAL A 60 -3.71 14.73 17.63
N GLU A 61 -4.78 15.51 17.70
CA GLU A 61 -5.43 15.94 18.94
C GLU A 61 -6.72 15.17 19.16
N PHE A 62 -6.96 14.71 20.39
CA PHE A 62 -8.24 14.18 20.82
C PHE A 62 -8.93 15.16 21.75
N LYS A 63 -10.22 15.43 21.49
CA LYS A 63 -10.99 16.41 22.26
C LYS A 63 -12.26 15.78 22.83
N ARG A 64 -12.42 15.89 24.15
CA ARG A 64 -13.67 15.56 24.83
C ARG A 64 -14.69 16.67 24.61
N ARG A 65 -15.86 16.32 24.08
CA ARG A 65 -17.00 17.22 23.88
C ARG A 65 -18.23 16.68 24.60
N GLU A 66 -18.92 17.54 25.34
CA GLU A 66 -20.15 17.16 26.06
C GLU A 66 -21.33 17.03 25.09
N LEU A 67 -22.14 15.99 25.29
CA LEU A 67 -23.31 15.66 24.47
C LEU A 67 -24.64 15.80 25.23
N GLY A 68 -24.59 16.15 26.50
CA GLY A 68 -25.72 16.12 27.43
C GLY A 68 -25.28 15.57 28.78
N THR A 69 -26.24 15.28 29.66
CA THR A 69 -25.98 14.88 31.04
C THR A 69 -25.08 13.64 31.10
N ASN A 70 -23.83 13.84 31.53
CA ASN A 70 -22.86 12.78 31.78
C ASN A 70 -22.51 11.89 30.55
N ARG A 71 -22.62 12.46 29.34
CA ARG A 71 -22.32 11.79 28.06
C ARG A 71 -21.32 12.61 27.27
N TYR A 72 -20.28 11.96 26.73
CA TYR A 72 -19.19 12.64 26.06
C TYR A 72 -18.85 12.00 24.71
N ALA A 73 -18.53 12.82 23.72
CA ALA A 73 -17.87 12.39 22.49
C ALA A 73 -16.35 12.62 22.59
N ILE A 74 -15.56 11.71 22.04
CA ILE A 74 -14.14 11.93 21.78
C ILE A 74 -13.98 12.26 20.29
N ASP A 75 -13.81 13.54 19.96
CA ASP A 75 -13.48 13.99 18.62
C ASP A 75 -11.97 13.82 18.36
N ALA A 76 -11.56 13.62 17.10
CA ALA A 76 -10.16 13.53 16.69
C ALA A 76 -9.87 14.57 15.60
N VAL A 77 -8.78 15.30 15.74
CA VAL A 77 -8.29 16.28 14.75
C VAL A 77 -6.86 15.89 14.37
N ALA A 78 -6.68 15.40 13.16
CA ALA A 78 -5.40 14.88 12.68
C ALA A 78 -4.80 15.78 11.60
N PHE A 79 -3.49 16.00 11.67
CA PHE A 79 -2.72 16.77 10.70
C PHE A 79 -1.81 15.85 9.88
N TYR A 80 -1.88 16.02 8.57
CA TYR A 80 -1.07 15.33 7.58
C TYR A 80 -0.27 16.34 6.75
N ARG A 81 1.04 16.17 6.64
CA ARG A 81 1.85 17.01 5.73
C ARG A 81 1.47 16.77 4.27
N ALA A 82 1.15 15.53 3.90
CA ALA A 82 0.71 15.12 2.58
C ALA A 82 -0.35 14.02 2.72
N GLN A 83 -1.48 14.15 2.02
CA GLN A 83 -2.59 13.21 2.07
C GLN A 83 -3.06 12.87 0.67
N GLU A 84 -2.99 11.59 0.32
CA GLU A 84 -3.67 11.06 -0.86
C GLU A 84 -5.11 10.70 -0.49
N PHE A 85 -6.07 11.22 -1.25
CA PHE A 85 -7.49 11.17 -0.88
C PHE A 85 -8.22 9.91 -1.35
N ALA A 86 -7.85 9.29 -2.48
CA ALA A 86 -8.63 8.20 -3.04
C ALA A 86 -8.45 6.87 -2.30
N ARG A 87 -7.28 6.63 -1.70
CA ARG A 87 -6.93 5.32 -1.12
C ARG A 87 -6.40 5.41 0.30
N TRP A 88 -5.52 6.37 0.58
CA TRP A 88 -4.94 6.49 1.91
C TRP A 88 -5.87 7.17 2.91
N TRP A 89 -6.66 8.16 2.49
CA TRP A 89 -7.55 8.87 3.40
C TRP A 89 -8.58 7.94 4.08
N PRO A 90 -9.25 7.01 3.38
CA PRO A 90 -10.13 6.03 4.04
C PRO A 90 -9.41 5.17 5.09
N ILE A 91 -8.17 4.74 4.82
CA ILE A 91 -7.36 3.95 5.76
C ILE A 91 -7.02 4.80 6.99
N ASN A 92 -6.52 6.01 6.77
CA ASN A 92 -6.17 6.95 7.83
C ASN A 92 -7.38 7.28 8.73
N VAL A 93 -8.56 7.48 8.15
CA VAL A 93 -9.80 7.69 8.90
C VAL A 93 -10.21 6.44 9.68
N ALA A 94 -10.04 5.24 9.11
CA ALA A 94 -10.31 3.98 9.81
C ALA A 94 -9.36 3.77 11.00
N GLU A 95 -8.07 4.09 10.85
CA GLU A 95 -7.10 4.04 11.95
C GLU A 95 -7.44 5.05 13.06
N LEU A 96 -7.80 6.29 12.71
CA LEU A 96 -8.26 7.29 13.69
C LEU A 96 -9.53 6.83 14.42
N ARG A 97 -10.47 6.21 13.69
CA ARG A 97 -11.67 5.62 14.30
C ARG A 97 -11.32 4.52 15.28
N HIS A 98 -10.35 3.67 14.93
CA HIS A 98 -9.86 2.62 15.82
C HIS A 98 -9.24 3.21 17.10
N LEU A 99 -8.41 4.25 16.99
CA LEU A 99 -7.86 4.95 18.15
C LEU A 99 -8.95 5.58 19.03
N GLN A 100 -9.95 6.22 18.43
CA GLN A 100 -11.09 6.74 19.18
C GLN A 100 -11.82 5.65 19.94
N LEU A 101 -12.05 4.49 19.32
CA LEU A 101 -12.70 3.35 19.95
C LEU A 101 -11.86 2.81 21.13
N ASP A 102 -10.55 2.65 20.97
CA ASP A 102 -9.64 2.23 22.04
C ASP A 102 -9.66 3.20 23.22
N ILE A 103 -9.62 4.52 22.95
CA ILE A 103 -9.72 5.54 23.99
C ILE A 103 -11.09 5.48 24.68
N CYS A 104 -12.19 5.40 23.93
CA CYS A 104 -13.53 5.36 24.51
C CYS A 104 -13.77 4.09 25.34
N HIS A 105 -13.25 2.94 24.88
CA HIS A 105 -13.34 1.68 25.60
C HIS A 105 -12.74 1.82 27.01
N ASP A 106 -11.55 2.40 27.11
CA ASP A 106 -10.86 2.56 28.40
C ASP A 106 -11.47 3.66 29.29
N LEU A 107 -12.03 4.71 28.70
CA LEU A 107 -12.74 5.76 29.44
C LEU A 107 -14.13 5.31 29.94
N GLY A 108 -14.68 4.24 29.36
CA GLY A 108 -15.93 3.61 29.76
C GLY A 108 -17.18 4.09 29.01
N SER A 109 -18.32 3.48 29.34
CA SER A 109 -19.60 3.55 28.59
C SER A 109 -20.23 4.93 28.40
N ARG A 110 -19.75 5.95 29.13
CA ARG A 110 -20.18 7.35 29.00
C ARG A 110 -19.53 8.07 27.82
N PHE A 111 -18.47 7.49 27.26
CA PHE A 111 -17.70 8.04 26.15
C PHE A 111 -18.04 7.30 24.86
N ILE A 112 -18.29 8.06 23.80
CA ILE A 112 -18.54 7.53 22.46
C ILE A 112 -17.57 8.15 21.45
N PRO A 113 -17.24 7.44 20.36
CA PRO A 113 -16.46 8.01 19.28
C PRO A 113 -17.17 9.22 18.64
N GLY A 114 -16.43 10.32 18.47
CA GLY A 114 -16.93 11.57 17.93
C GLY A 114 -16.65 11.77 16.45
N ARG A 115 -16.54 13.05 16.07
CA ARG A 115 -16.15 13.51 14.73
C ARG A 115 -14.67 13.24 14.49
N ILE A 116 -14.31 13.03 13.24
CA ILE A 116 -12.92 12.97 12.78
C ILE A 116 -12.74 14.11 11.79
N THR A 117 -11.75 14.96 12.06
CA THR A 117 -11.35 16.07 11.19
C THR A 117 -9.91 15.81 10.75
N THR A 118 -9.67 15.76 9.43
CA THR A 118 -8.32 15.62 8.88
C THR A 118 -7.92 16.93 8.20
N ILE A 119 -6.74 17.43 8.52
CA ILE A 119 -6.12 18.61 7.90
C ILE A 119 -4.95 18.11 7.05
N ALA A 120 -4.93 18.45 5.77
CA ALA A 120 -3.85 18.08 4.85
C ALA A 120 -3.21 19.34 4.28
N ALA A 121 -1.89 19.51 4.49
CA ALA A 121 -1.14 20.62 3.90
C ALA A 121 -0.95 20.45 2.38
N ASP A 122 -0.65 19.22 1.94
CA ASP A 122 -0.60 18.84 0.53
C ASP A 122 -1.70 17.80 0.24
N ALA A 123 -2.72 18.22 -0.51
CA ALA A 123 -3.88 17.41 -0.87
C ALA A 123 -3.70 16.79 -2.26
N ARG A 124 -3.45 15.48 -2.31
CA ARG A 124 -3.18 14.75 -3.55
C ARG A 124 -4.43 13.99 -4.01
N THR A 125 -4.97 14.39 -5.17
CA THR A 125 -6.12 13.75 -5.83
C THR A 125 -5.72 12.84 -6.99
N GLN A 126 -4.49 12.96 -7.47
CA GLN A 126 -3.96 12.09 -8.53
C GLN A 126 -3.57 10.74 -7.93
N SER A 127 -4.42 9.74 -8.18
CA SER A 127 -4.08 8.33 -8.01
C SER A 127 -3.06 7.89 -9.05
N ARG A 128 -1.77 8.07 -8.78
CA ARG A 128 -0.73 7.15 -9.31
C ARG A 128 0.13 6.77 -8.11
N THR A 129 -0.21 5.62 -7.54
CA THR A 129 -0.17 5.38 -6.09
C THR A 129 1.07 4.62 -5.63
N PRO A 130 1.70 5.02 -4.51
CA PRO A 130 2.47 4.13 -3.65
C PRO A 130 1.62 3.10 -2.88
N THR A 131 0.29 3.07 -3.06
CA THR A 131 -0.62 2.09 -2.42
C THR A 131 -1.82 1.64 -3.27
N GLN A 132 -1.61 0.61 -4.07
CA GLN A 132 -2.48 -0.56 -3.92
C GLN A 132 -1.93 -1.36 -2.75
N VAL A 133 -2.45 -1.27 -1.52
CA VAL A 133 -1.97 -2.13 -0.40
C VAL A 133 -0.43 -2.23 -0.32
N ALA A 134 0.33 -1.17 -0.62
CA ALA A 134 1.80 -1.22 -0.82
C ALA A 134 2.38 -2.37 -1.70
N MET A 135 1.56 -3.23 -2.32
CA MET A 135 1.97 -4.48 -2.96
C MET A 135 1.14 -4.68 -4.23
N PRO A 136 1.81 -4.81 -5.39
CA PRO A 136 1.20 -5.17 -6.67
C PRO A 136 0.27 -6.38 -6.56
N ILE A 137 -0.73 -6.45 -7.42
CA ILE A 137 -1.82 -7.44 -7.34
C ILE A 137 -1.32 -8.88 -7.18
N VAL A 138 -0.32 -9.27 -7.96
CA VAL A 138 0.21 -10.63 -7.97
C VAL A 138 1.01 -10.95 -6.70
N ASP A 139 1.69 -9.97 -6.13
CA ASP A 139 2.41 -10.16 -4.86
C ASP A 139 1.41 -10.21 -3.70
N ARG A 140 0.38 -9.37 -3.72
CA ARG A 140 -0.71 -9.39 -2.74
C ARG A 140 -1.47 -10.73 -2.74
N TRP A 141 -1.54 -11.41 -3.88
CA TRP A 141 -2.16 -12.73 -3.94
C TRP A 141 -1.42 -13.78 -3.12
N LEU A 142 -0.10 -13.67 -2.95
CA LEU A 142 0.66 -14.62 -2.11
C LEU A 142 0.08 -14.71 -0.70
N ASP A 143 -0.26 -13.56 -0.12
CA ASP A 143 -0.79 -13.49 1.24
C ASP A 143 -2.29 -13.71 1.31
N GLN A 144 -3.04 -13.13 0.37
CA GLN A 144 -4.50 -13.00 0.51
C GLN A 144 -5.30 -14.04 -0.27
N ALA A 145 -4.74 -14.57 -1.36
CA ALA A 145 -5.43 -15.48 -2.25
C ALA A 145 -4.45 -16.29 -3.12
N PRO A 146 -3.55 -17.11 -2.54
CA PRO A 146 -2.48 -17.79 -3.29
C PRO A 146 -3.03 -18.71 -4.39
N GLN A 147 -4.24 -19.23 -4.22
CA GLN A 147 -4.96 -19.99 -5.24
C GLN A 147 -5.15 -19.24 -6.56
N LYS A 148 -5.13 -17.90 -6.57
CA LYS A 148 -5.23 -17.09 -7.80
C LYS A 148 -3.98 -17.21 -8.67
N LEU A 149 -2.79 -17.36 -8.08
CA LEU A 149 -1.56 -17.57 -8.85
C LEU A 149 -1.56 -18.95 -9.52
N HIS A 150 -2.05 -19.97 -8.80
CA HIS A 150 -2.23 -21.30 -9.39
C HIS A 150 -3.28 -21.29 -10.51
N ALA A 151 -4.43 -20.63 -10.29
CA ALA A 151 -5.44 -20.47 -11.33
C ALA A 151 -4.90 -19.72 -12.56
N LEU A 152 -4.09 -18.67 -12.37
CA LEU A 152 -3.43 -17.97 -13.47
C LEU A 152 -2.47 -18.89 -14.23
N ALA A 153 -1.63 -19.65 -13.52
CA ALA A 153 -0.68 -20.57 -14.12
C ALA A 153 -1.39 -21.64 -14.96
N ASN A 154 -2.46 -22.24 -14.43
CA ASN A 154 -3.30 -23.19 -15.16
C ASN A 154 -3.90 -22.58 -16.43
N ALA A 155 -4.49 -21.39 -16.32
CA ALA A 155 -5.11 -20.72 -17.46
C ALA A 155 -4.10 -20.45 -18.59
N ILE A 156 -2.86 -20.10 -18.23
CA ILE A 156 -1.78 -19.87 -19.20
C ILE A 156 -1.30 -21.20 -19.79
N ALA A 157 -1.01 -22.19 -18.94
CA ALA A 157 -0.48 -23.48 -19.36
C ALA A 157 -1.45 -24.23 -20.28
N GLU A 158 -2.74 -24.11 -20.02
CA GLU A 158 -3.82 -24.81 -20.76
C GLU A 158 -4.31 -24.02 -21.99
N GLY A 159 -3.75 -22.83 -22.24
CA GLY A 159 -4.13 -22.01 -23.40
C GLY A 159 -5.49 -21.31 -23.27
N GLY A 160 -5.96 -21.08 -22.05
CA GLY A 160 -7.17 -20.31 -21.77
C GLY A 160 -7.86 -20.67 -20.45
N PRO A 161 -8.78 -19.82 -19.96
CA PRO A 161 -9.54 -20.11 -18.75
C PRO A 161 -10.66 -21.12 -19.03
N ARG A 162 -10.68 -22.19 -18.24
CA ARG A 162 -11.74 -23.22 -18.18
C ARG A 162 -12.72 -22.95 -17.03
N THR A 163 -12.29 -22.19 -16.02
CA THR A 163 -13.12 -21.83 -14.85
C THR A 163 -13.25 -20.33 -14.66
N ASP A 164 -14.25 -19.90 -13.87
CA ASP A 164 -14.41 -18.49 -13.49
C ASP A 164 -13.26 -17.97 -12.63
N ALA A 165 -12.64 -18.85 -11.82
CA ALA A 165 -11.46 -18.52 -11.04
C ALA A 165 -10.27 -18.20 -11.93
N GLU A 166 -10.03 -19.02 -12.97
CA GLU A 166 -9.00 -18.80 -13.99
C GLU A 166 -9.27 -17.52 -14.80
N ARG A 167 -10.52 -17.27 -15.19
CA ARG A 167 -10.92 -16.05 -15.89
C ARG A 167 -10.69 -14.80 -15.02
N SER A 168 -11.05 -14.86 -13.74
CA SER A 168 -10.82 -13.78 -12.79
C SER A 168 -9.32 -13.53 -12.58
N ALA A 169 -8.52 -14.59 -12.51
CA ALA A 169 -7.07 -14.48 -12.39
C ALA A 169 -6.43 -13.81 -13.62
N LEU A 170 -6.87 -14.15 -14.84
CA LEU A 170 -6.42 -13.48 -16.07
C LEU A 170 -6.78 -11.98 -16.12
N ILE A 171 -7.98 -11.60 -15.66
CA ILE A 171 -8.36 -10.18 -15.55
C ILE A 171 -7.43 -9.46 -14.56
N GLY A 172 -7.14 -10.11 -13.42
CA GLY A 172 -6.20 -9.57 -12.43
C GLY A 172 -4.77 -9.44 -12.97
N TRP A 173 -4.34 -10.38 -13.81
CA TRP A 173 -3.05 -10.33 -14.49
C TRP A 173 -2.95 -9.15 -15.46
N GLU A 174 -3.96 -8.94 -16.31
CA GLU A 174 -3.96 -7.78 -17.22
C GLU A 174 -3.99 -6.46 -16.45
N LEU A 175 -4.75 -6.39 -15.37
CA LEU A 175 -4.74 -5.23 -14.49
C LEU A 175 -3.34 -4.99 -13.89
N CYS A 176 -2.66 -6.05 -13.43
CA CYS A 176 -1.30 -5.97 -12.92
C CYS A 176 -0.30 -5.42 -13.96
N LEU A 177 -0.34 -5.94 -15.19
CA LEU A 177 0.54 -5.47 -16.27
C LEU A 177 0.26 -4.01 -16.65
N ARG A 178 -1.02 -3.62 -16.72
CA ARG A 178 -1.43 -2.23 -16.98
C ARG A 178 -0.98 -1.27 -15.88
N GLU A 179 -1.08 -1.68 -14.63
CA GLU A 179 -0.65 -0.86 -13.50
C GLU A 179 0.87 -0.71 -13.48
N LEU A 180 1.61 -1.79 -13.71
CA LEU A 180 3.06 -1.72 -13.83
C LEU A 180 3.50 -0.79 -14.98
N GLU A 181 2.84 -0.87 -16.14
CA GLU A 181 3.10 0.03 -17.27
C GLU A 181 2.77 1.51 -16.95
N ALA A 182 1.82 1.76 -16.06
CA ALA A 182 1.55 3.12 -15.60
C ALA A 182 2.68 3.64 -14.71
N VAL A 183 3.27 2.77 -13.87
CA VAL A 183 4.40 3.12 -13.00
C VAL A 183 5.65 3.48 -13.80
N THR A 184 5.85 2.88 -14.98
CA THR A 184 7.00 3.20 -15.83
C THR A 184 6.92 4.56 -16.53
N LYS A 185 5.76 5.24 -16.52
CA LYS A 185 5.55 6.49 -17.26
C LYS A 185 5.96 7.74 -16.47
N ASP A 186 5.80 7.70 -15.15
CA ASP A 186 6.04 8.86 -14.29
C ASP A 186 7.00 8.51 -13.16
N PHE A 187 8.10 9.28 -13.07
CA PHE A 187 9.01 9.18 -11.96
C PHE A 187 8.34 9.64 -10.66
N ASN A 188 8.43 8.84 -9.60
CA ASN A 188 7.95 9.17 -8.26
C ASN A 188 9.13 9.19 -7.27
N PRO A 189 9.46 10.35 -6.66
CA PRO A 189 10.57 10.45 -5.70
C PRO A 189 10.33 9.66 -4.40
N ASP A 190 9.07 9.39 -4.04
CA ASP A 190 8.71 8.55 -2.89
C ASP A 190 8.84 7.03 -3.24
N GLY A 191 9.07 6.70 -4.52
CA GLY A 191 9.06 5.35 -5.06
C GLY A 191 7.65 4.77 -5.21
N VAL A 192 7.52 3.75 -6.06
CA VAL A 192 6.29 2.98 -6.23
C VAL A 192 6.63 1.49 -6.15
N PRO A 193 5.92 0.70 -5.33
CA PRO A 193 6.10 -0.75 -5.28
C PRO A 193 5.86 -1.42 -6.64
N VAL A 194 6.69 -2.39 -7.00
CA VAL A 194 6.64 -3.10 -8.30
C VAL A 194 6.70 -4.60 -8.08
N PRO A 195 6.07 -5.43 -8.95
CA PRO A 195 5.85 -6.83 -8.62
C PRO A 195 7.17 -7.61 -8.66
N VAL A 196 7.47 -8.37 -7.62
CA VAL A 196 8.69 -9.20 -7.56
C VAL A 196 8.33 -10.64 -7.21
N GLU A 197 7.92 -10.92 -5.97
CA GLU A 197 7.73 -12.28 -5.48
C GLU A 197 6.60 -13.01 -6.22
N GLY A 198 5.51 -12.32 -6.55
CA GLY A 198 4.38 -12.90 -7.28
C GLY A 198 4.75 -13.30 -8.71
N LEU A 199 5.66 -12.56 -9.36
CA LEU A 199 6.21 -12.93 -10.67
C LEU A 199 7.09 -14.17 -10.57
N GLU A 200 7.93 -14.25 -9.53
CA GLU A 200 8.79 -15.41 -9.29
C GLU A 200 7.97 -16.69 -9.03
N VAL A 201 6.95 -16.59 -8.18
CA VAL A 201 6.06 -17.74 -7.89
C VAL A 201 5.27 -18.15 -9.13
N LEU A 202 4.76 -17.21 -9.92
CA LEU A 202 4.10 -17.53 -11.19
C LEU A 202 5.06 -18.24 -12.15
N ALA A 203 6.31 -17.76 -12.25
CA ALA A 203 7.33 -18.41 -13.06
C ALA A 203 7.61 -19.84 -12.58
N ILE A 204 7.68 -20.09 -11.27
CA ILE A 204 7.85 -21.43 -10.69
C ILE A 204 6.68 -22.35 -11.08
N PHE A 205 5.44 -21.88 -10.98
CA PHE A 205 4.29 -22.71 -11.36
C PHE A 205 4.25 -23.05 -12.85
N LEU A 206 4.63 -22.11 -13.72
CA LEU A 206 4.70 -22.37 -15.16
C LEU A 206 5.87 -23.30 -15.52
N ASP A 207 7.02 -23.17 -14.85
CA ASP A 207 8.18 -24.05 -15.03
C ASP A 207 7.85 -25.48 -14.57
N ALA A 208 7.12 -25.62 -13.46
CA ALA A 208 6.66 -26.90 -12.93
C ALA A 208 5.64 -27.64 -13.81
N ALA A 209 5.02 -26.95 -14.77
CA ALA A 209 4.15 -27.59 -15.76
C ALA A 209 4.93 -28.44 -16.78
N ASP A 210 6.27 -28.33 -16.81
CA ASP A 210 7.19 -29.11 -17.66
C ASP A 210 6.82 -29.07 -19.15
N ARG A 211 6.53 -27.86 -19.65
CA ARG A 211 6.23 -27.62 -21.07
C ARG A 211 7.25 -26.66 -21.68
N GLU A 212 7.98 -27.12 -22.69
CA GLU A 212 9.00 -26.33 -23.39
C GLU A 212 8.45 -25.02 -23.97
N ASP A 213 7.20 -25.04 -24.43
CA ASP A 213 6.56 -23.88 -25.04
C ASP A 213 6.36 -22.71 -24.05
N LEU A 214 6.40 -22.96 -22.72
CA LEU A 214 6.28 -21.93 -21.68
C LEU A 214 7.61 -21.24 -21.32
N GLY A 215 8.75 -21.79 -21.79
CA GLY A 215 10.10 -21.29 -21.49
C GLY A 215 10.29 -19.78 -21.72
N PRO A 216 9.81 -19.20 -22.85
CA PRO A 216 9.91 -17.76 -23.08
C PRO A 216 9.17 -16.93 -22.02
N MET A 217 8.00 -17.39 -21.57
CA MET A 217 7.22 -16.69 -20.54
C MET A 217 7.89 -16.78 -19.17
N VAL A 218 8.39 -17.96 -18.79
CA VAL A 218 9.16 -18.15 -17.55
C VAL A 218 10.38 -17.23 -17.53
N THR A 219 11.11 -17.13 -18.65
CA THR A 219 12.27 -16.25 -18.79
C THR A 219 11.89 -14.78 -18.64
N ALA A 220 10.82 -14.34 -19.30
CA ALA A 220 10.34 -12.96 -19.22
C ALA A 220 9.88 -12.57 -17.81
N LEU A 221 9.17 -13.47 -17.11
CA LEU A 221 8.74 -13.25 -15.72
C LEU A 221 9.94 -13.11 -14.76
N ARG A 222 10.90 -14.04 -14.84
CA ARG A 222 12.13 -13.99 -14.02
C ARG A 222 12.96 -12.74 -14.31
N GLY A 223 13.10 -12.37 -15.58
CA GLY A 223 13.81 -11.16 -16.00
C GLY A 223 13.18 -9.89 -15.42
N LEU A 224 11.86 -9.75 -15.55
CA LEU A 224 11.13 -8.59 -15.02
C LEU A 224 11.19 -8.54 -13.48
N ALA A 225 11.06 -9.68 -12.80
CA ALA A 225 11.19 -9.74 -11.34
C ALA A 225 12.59 -9.29 -10.87
N SER A 226 13.64 -9.72 -11.57
CA SER A 226 15.02 -9.32 -11.29
C SER A 226 15.25 -7.82 -11.50
N ASP A 227 14.72 -7.26 -12.60
CA ASP A 227 14.79 -5.82 -12.89
C ASP A 227 14.04 -5.00 -11.83
N ASN A 228 12.84 -5.42 -11.46
CA ASN A 228 12.02 -4.78 -10.42
C ASN A 228 12.72 -4.78 -9.06
N ARG A 229 13.25 -5.94 -8.63
CA ARG A 229 14.01 -6.07 -7.39
C ARG A 229 15.23 -5.13 -7.34
N SER A 230 15.93 -5.01 -8.47
CA SER A 230 17.11 -4.13 -8.57
C SER A 230 16.72 -2.66 -8.45
N ASN A 231 15.61 -2.26 -9.08
CA ASN A 231 15.05 -0.91 -8.96
C ASN A 231 14.60 -0.60 -7.52
N GLU A 232 13.92 -1.53 -6.86
CA GLU A 232 13.44 -1.32 -5.49
C GLU A 232 14.57 -1.12 -4.47
N LYS A 233 15.71 -1.79 -4.66
CA LYS A 233 16.91 -1.68 -3.82
C LYS A 233 17.80 -0.47 -4.14
N SER A 234 17.51 0.25 -5.22
CA SER A 234 18.32 1.39 -5.65
C SER A 234 18.04 2.66 -4.84
N LEU A 235 18.78 3.73 -5.12
CA LEU A 235 18.52 5.07 -4.60
C LEU A 235 17.23 5.69 -5.15
N ARG A 236 16.56 5.02 -6.11
CA ARG A 236 15.30 5.46 -6.74
C ARG A 236 15.37 6.88 -7.27
N ASP A 237 16.53 7.27 -7.78
CA ASP A 237 16.71 8.53 -8.49
C ASP A 237 16.32 8.37 -9.97
N ARG A 238 16.26 9.50 -10.68
CA ARG A 238 15.86 9.50 -12.08
C ARG A 238 16.84 8.73 -12.98
N LYS A 239 18.12 8.70 -12.62
CA LYS A 239 19.17 8.02 -13.40
C LYS A 239 19.01 6.51 -13.36
N VAL A 240 18.48 5.96 -12.27
CA VAL A 240 18.15 4.53 -12.16
C VAL A 240 16.76 4.24 -12.73
N PHE A 241 15.80 5.15 -12.53
CA PHE A 241 14.43 4.99 -13.01
C PHE A 241 14.36 4.89 -14.53
N ASP A 242 14.96 5.81 -15.29
CA ASP A 242 14.77 5.87 -16.75
C ASP A 242 15.22 4.57 -17.47
N PRO A 243 16.40 3.98 -17.15
CA PRO A 243 16.80 2.68 -17.69
C PRO A 243 15.90 1.52 -17.26
N TRP A 244 15.47 1.49 -15.99
CA TRP A 244 14.55 0.45 -15.50
C TRP A 244 13.21 0.53 -16.21
N ALA A 245 12.61 1.73 -16.28
CA ALA A 245 11.33 1.96 -16.92
C ALA A 245 11.32 1.50 -18.38
N THR A 246 12.41 1.79 -19.11
CA THR A 246 12.59 1.34 -20.50
C THR A 246 12.58 -0.20 -20.61
N ARG A 247 13.32 -0.91 -19.74
CA ARG A 247 13.34 -2.38 -19.75
C ARG A 247 12.00 -2.98 -19.33
N ALA A 248 11.39 -2.41 -18.29
CA ALA A 248 10.11 -2.85 -17.75
C ALA A 248 9.00 -2.73 -18.82
N VAL A 249 8.90 -1.61 -19.54
CA VAL A 249 7.91 -1.45 -20.64
C VAL A 249 8.07 -2.54 -21.70
N ASN A 250 9.30 -2.84 -22.11
CA ASN A 250 9.57 -3.87 -23.11
C ASN A 250 9.20 -5.27 -22.60
N ALA A 251 9.52 -5.59 -21.35
CA ALA A 251 9.16 -6.85 -20.72
C ALA A 251 7.64 -7.01 -20.57
N ILE A 252 6.93 -5.95 -20.17
CA ILE A 252 5.45 -5.93 -20.07
C ILE A 252 4.81 -6.17 -21.43
N ALA A 253 5.27 -5.47 -22.47
CA ALA A 253 4.76 -5.66 -23.83
C ALA A 253 5.01 -7.10 -24.33
N HIS A 254 6.17 -7.67 -24.02
CA HIS A 254 6.47 -9.05 -24.35
C HIS A 254 5.57 -10.05 -23.60
N LEU A 255 5.38 -9.86 -22.29
CA LEU A 255 4.49 -10.69 -21.46
C LEU A 255 3.04 -10.64 -21.92
N ARG A 256 2.54 -9.46 -22.32
CA ARG A 256 1.20 -9.33 -22.93
C ARG A 256 1.08 -10.19 -24.18
N ARG A 257 2.01 -10.05 -25.13
CA ARG A 257 2.01 -10.84 -26.37
C ARG A 257 2.06 -12.35 -26.10
N LEU A 258 2.92 -12.79 -25.18
CA LEU A 258 3.00 -14.21 -24.80
C LEU A 258 1.69 -14.71 -24.15
N THR A 259 1.08 -13.87 -23.30
CA THR A 259 -0.20 -14.20 -22.66
C THR A 259 -1.33 -14.29 -23.70
N GLU A 260 -1.42 -13.32 -24.60
CA GLU A 260 -2.43 -13.27 -25.66
C GLU A 260 -2.29 -14.43 -26.64
N ALA A 261 -1.08 -14.71 -27.13
CA ALA A 261 -0.81 -15.83 -28.02
C ALA A 261 -1.25 -17.17 -27.43
N ARG A 262 -1.23 -17.31 -26.10
CA ARG A 262 -1.68 -18.51 -25.39
C ARG A 262 -3.17 -18.53 -25.15
N VAL A 263 -3.72 -17.45 -24.63
CA VAL A 263 -5.10 -17.42 -24.11
C VAL A 263 -6.12 -17.06 -25.19
N ARG A 264 -5.66 -16.48 -26.29
CA ARG A 264 -6.49 -16.05 -27.43
C ARG A 264 -5.78 -16.34 -28.77
N PRO A 265 -5.50 -17.61 -29.11
CA PRO A 265 -4.71 -17.95 -30.29
C PRO A 265 -5.33 -17.49 -31.63
N GLY A 266 -6.61 -17.10 -31.67
CA GLY A 266 -7.31 -16.67 -32.89
C GLY A 266 -7.40 -15.16 -33.16
N LEU A 267 -6.71 -14.30 -32.40
CA LEU A 267 -6.73 -12.83 -32.59
C LEU A 267 -5.38 -12.26 -33.07
N ALA A 268 -4.36 -13.10 -33.27
CA ALA A 268 -3.03 -12.65 -33.69
C ALA A 268 -2.92 -12.38 -35.21
N ASP A 269 -3.91 -12.80 -36.00
CA ASP A 269 -3.92 -12.71 -37.48
C ASP A 269 -5.09 -11.85 -38.04
N SER A 270 -5.66 -10.94 -37.24
CA SER A 270 -6.72 -10.01 -37.68
C SER A 270 -6.34 -8.54 -37.53
#